data_AF-A0A832BA30-F1
#
_entry.id   AF-A0A832BA30-F1
#
_cell.length_a   1.000
_cell.length_b   1.000
_cell.length_c   1.000
_cell.angle_alpha   90.00
_cell.angle_beta   90.00
_cell.angle_gamma   90.00
#
_symmetry.space_group_name_H-M   'P 1'
#
loop_
_entity.id
_entity.type
_entity.pdbx_description
1 polymer ?
#
loop_
_entity_poly.entity_id
_entity_poly.type
_entity_poly.pdbx_seq_one_letter_code
_entity_poly.pdbx_strand_id
1 'polypeptide(L)'
;MDSFVGALPELAVEEFVGRLLAAPSEVDLLVAAGDEDSLRHALEVEPGHPAAVVALAELLVGKGEAEEALSLLARIPETGETRRVAALARLTVSDGEAARAVQAGTIEERLAELLDHVKQDSAARQEYVDLLEMMPPDDERRERHRRALASRLF
;
A
#
# COMPACT_ATOMS: atom_id res chain seq x y z
N MET A 1 -4.55 -3.07 57.48
CA MET A 1 -4.75 -1.62 57.28
C MET A 1 -4.24 -1.38 55.89
N ASP A 2 -5.11 -1.54 54.90
CA ASP A 2 -4.73 -1.55 53.50
C ASP A 2 -5.46 -0.41 52.83
N SER A 3 -4.74 0.70 52.72
CA SER A 3 -5.17 1.95 52.12
C SER A 3 -5.30 1.73 50.62
N PHE A 4 -6.53 1.78 50.11
CA PHE A 4 -6.80 1.87 48.68
C PHE A 4 -6.31 3.23 48.17
N VAL A 5 -5.32 3.17 47.29
CA VAL A 5 -4.77 4.27 46.50
C VAL A 5 -5.89 4.90 45.66
N GLY A 6 -5.91 6.23 45.65
CA GLY A 6 -7.05 7.05 45.25
C GLY A 6 -7.49 6.92 43.80
N ALA A 7 -8.79 7.06 43.60
CA ALA A 7 -9.35 7.39 42.30
C ALA A 7 -8.67 8.67 41.78
N LEU A 8 -8.15 8.65 40.54
CA LEU A 8 -7.71 9.87 39.87
C LEU A 8 -8.86 10.88 39.89
N PRO A 9 -8.61 12.18 40.12
CA PRO A 9 -9.64 13.21 40.00
C PRO A 9 -10.27 13.13 38.60
N GLU A 10 -11.58 13.26 38.50
CA GLU A 10 -12.32 13.21 37.23
C GLU A 10 -11.71 14.16 36.17
N LEU A 11 -11.23 15.33 36.61
CA LEU A 11 -10.50 16.31 35.79
C LEU A 11 -9.22 15.74 35.13
N ALA A 12 -8.49 14.86 35.82
CA ALA A 12 -7.29 14.22 35.29
C ALA A 12 -7.61 13.09 34.28
N VAL A 13 -8.80 12.48 34.39
CA VAL A 13 -9.32 11.54 33.39
C VAL A 13 -9.79 12.29 32.14
N GLU A 14 -10.47 13.42 32.29
CA GLU A 14 -10.91 14.26 31.17
C GLU A 14 -9.72 14.84 30.38
N GLU A 15 -8.67 15.33 31.04
CA GLU A 15 -7.47 15.78 30.35
C GLU A 15 -6.72 14.63 29.65
N PHE A 16 -6.69 13.44 30.25
CA PHE A 16 -6.08 12.27 29.64
C PHE A 16 -6.86 11.77 28.41
N VAL A 17 -8.19 11.71 28.51
CA VAL A 17 -9.10 11.37 27.41
C VAL A 17 -9.06 12.44 26.32
N GLY A 18 -9.03 13.73 26.67
CA GLY A 18 -8.89 14.83 25.72
C GLY A 18 -7.55 14.84 24.97
N ARG A 19 -6.47 14.35 25.59
CA ARG A 19 -5.17 14.13 24.91
C ARG A 19 -5.16 12.87 24.04
N LEU A 20 -5.98 11.86 24.36
CA LEU A 20 -6.14 10.63 23.57
C LEU A 20 -7.10 10.81 22.38
N LEU A 21 -8.00 11.79 22.47
CA LEU A 21 -9.02 12.13 21.47
C LEU A 21 -8.70 13.48 20.82
N ALA A 22 -7.49 13.65 20.28
CA ALA A 22 -7.26 14.77 19.36
C ALA A 22 -8.33 14.69 18.26
N ALA A 23 -9.10 15.76 18.07
CA ALA A 23 -10.11 15.80 17.02
C ALA A 23 -9.43 15.51 15.67
N PRO A 24 -10.07 14.72 14.78
CA PRO A 24 -9.51 14.43 13.47
C PRO A 24 -9.22 15.74 12.74
N SER A 25 -8.08 15.80 12.06
CA SER A 25 -7.77 16.95 11.22
C SER A 25 -8.75 17.04 10.05
N GLU A 26 -8.79 18.21 9.40
CA GLU A 26 -9.57 18.38 8.16
C GLU A 26 -9.16 17.35 7.10
N VAL A 27 -7.86 17.09 6.95
CA VAL A 27 -7.32 16.07 6.04
C VAL A 27 -7.82 14.68 6.42
N ASP A 28 -7.85 14.31 7.71
CA ASP A 28 -8.36 13.01 8.15
C ASP A 28 -9.85 12.84 7.82
N LEU A 29 -10.65 13.91 7.95
CA LEU A 29 -12.07 13.90 7.59
C LEU A 29 -12.29 13.76 6.08
N LEU A 30 -11.48 14.45 5.27
CA LEU A 30 -11.51 14.35 3.81
C LEU A 30 -11.09 12.95 3.32
N VAL A 31 -10.06 12.36 3.93
CA VAL A 31 -9.65 10.98 3.65
C VAL A 31 -10.76 9.99 4.04
N ALA A 32 -11.42 10.21 5.18
CA ALA A 32 -12.52 9.36 5.63
C ALA A 32 -13.76 9.44 4.71
N ALA A 33 -14.00 10.56 4.04
CA ALA A 33 -15.06 10.68 3.03
C ALA A 33 -14.78 9.74 1.83
N GLY A 34 -13.51 9.61 1.44
CA GLY A 34 -13.04 8.57 0.53
C GLY A 34 -13.45 8.73 -0.94
N ASP A 35 -14.14 9.81 -1.29
CA ASP A 35 -14.40 10.17 -2.68
C ASP A 35 -13.23 10.94 -3.31
N GLU A 36 -13.17 10.91 -4.64
CA GLU A 36 -12.04 11.48 -5.40
C GLU A 36 -11.89 12.99 -5.18
N ASP A 37 -13.00 13.74 -5.06
CA ASP A 37 -12.96 15.20 -4.88
C ASP A 37 -12.42 15.53 -3.48
N SER A 38 -12.92 14.85 -2.44
CA SER A 38 -12.41 14.99 -1.07
C SER A 38 -10.94 14.63 -0.97
N LEU A 39 -10.49 13.54 -1.61
CA LEU A 39 -9.09 13.12 -1.58
C LEU A 39 -8.16 14.07 -2.35
N ARG A 40 -8.61 14.62 -3.49
CA ARG A 40 -7.85 15.68 -4.16
C ARG A 40 -7.75 16.92 -3.29
N HIS A 41 -8.84 17.32 -2.64
CA HIS A 41 -8.82 18.46 -1.72
C HIS A 41 -7.88 18.22 -0.53
N ALA A 42 -7.87 17.02 0.04
CA ALA A 42 -6.91 16.63 1.07
C ALA A 42 -5.45 16.84 0.63
N LEU A 43 -5.13 16.52 -0.63
CA LEU A 43 -3.80 16.72 -1.21
C LEU A 43 -3.49 18.16 -1.63
N GLU A 44 -4.49 19.03 -1.77
CA GLU A 44 -4.27 20.47 -1.90
C GLU A 44 -3.81 21.07 -0.57
N VAL A 45 -4.40 20.59 0.54
CA VAL A 45 -4.06 21.02 1.91
C VAL A 45 -2.72 20.42 2.34
N GLU A 46 -2.54 19.11 2.14
CA GLU A 46 -1.32 18.39 2.51
C GLU A 46 -0.85 17.46 1.36
N PRO A 47 -0.02 17.95 0.43
CA PRO A 47 0.37 17.23 -0.80
C PRO A 47 1.07 15.88 -0.62
N GLY A 48 1.63 15.63 0.57
CA GLY A 48 2.37 14.42 0.92
C GLY A 48 1.65 13.52 1.93
N HIS A 49 0.37 13.78 2.23
CA HIS A 49 -0.36 13.02 3.23
C HIS A 49 -0.51 11.55 2.80
N PRO A 50 0.13 10.58 3.50
CA PRO A 50 0.26 9.22 2.98
C PRO A 50 -1.07 8.51 2.71
N ALA A 51 -2.05 8.66 3.61
CA ALA A 51 -3.35 7.99 3.48
C ALA A 51 -4.16 8.54 2.29
N ALA A 52 -4.12 9.85 2.05
CA ALA A 52 -4.80 10.50 0.94
C ALA A 52 -4.17 10.11 -0.40
N VAL A 53 -2.83 10.09 -0.46
CA VAL A 53 -2.09 9.66 -1.66
C VAL A 53 -2.43 8.22 -2.03
N VAL A 54 -2.40 7.30 -1.06
CA VAL A 54 -2.73 5.89 -1.29
C VAL A 54 -4.18 5.73 -1.72
N ALA A 55 -5.13 6.31 -0.98
CA ALA A 55 -6.55 6.17 -1.28
C ALA A 55 -6.91 6.74 -2.67
N LEU A 56 -6.36 7.90 -3.03
CA LEU A 56 -6.57 8.47 -4.36
C LEU A 56 -5.93 7.60 -5.44
N ALA A 57 -4.70 7.12 -5.23
CA ALA A 57 -4.04 6.24 -6.19
C ALA A 57 -4.85 4.96 -6.45
N GLU A 58 -5.46 4.35 -5.43
CA GLU A 58 -6.33 3.18 -5.60
C GLU A 58 -7.57 3.48 -6.44
N LEU A 59 -8.25 4.61 -6.20
CA LEU A 59 -9.39 5.03 -7.01
C LEU A 59 -8.99 5.24 -8.47
N LEU A 60 -7.88 5.94 -8.70
CA LEU A 60 -7.37 6.22 -10.05
C LEU A 60 -7.05 4.93 -10.79
N VAL A 61 -6.41 3.95 -10.13
CA VAL A 61 -6.15 2.63 -10.71
C VAL A 61 -7.45 1.93 -11.11
N GLY A 62 -8.49 1.98 -10.27
CA GLY A 62 -9.80 1.42 -10.59
C GLY A 62 -10.49 2.10 -11.78
N LYS A 63 -10.16 3.37 -12.06
CA LYS A 63 -10.65 4.13 -13.21
C LYS A 63 -9.80 3.96 -14.48
N GLY A 64 -8.68 3.25 -14.41
CA GLY A 64 -7.71 3.14 -15.50
C GLY A 64 -6.72 4.30 -15.61
N GLU A 65 -6.71 5.22 -14.64
CA GLU A 65 -5.82 6.39 -14.55
C GLU A 65 -4.49 6.03 -13.84
N ALA A 66 -3.90 4.89 -14.23
CA ALA A 66 -2.77 4.28 -13.52
C ALA A 66 -1.46 5.09 -13.54
N GLU A 67 -1.20 5.85 -14.60
CA GLU A 67 -0.01 6.72 -14.70
C GLU A 67 -0.06 7.86 -13.66
N GLU A 68 -1.25 8.43 -13.43
CA GLU A 68 -1.45 9.45 -12.39
C GLU A 68 -1.28 8.84 -11.00
N ALA A 69 -1.85 7.65 -10.77
CA ALA A 69 -1.67 6.91 -9.52
C ALA A 69 -0.19 6.68 -9.18
N LEU A 70 0.61 6.20 -10.15
CA LEU A 70 2.05 6.00 -9.97
C LEU A 70 2.78 7.32 -9.66
N SER A 71 2.39 8.40 -10.33
CA SER A 71 2.96 9.73 -10.12
C SER A 71 2.65 10.30 -8.72
N LEU A 72 1.49 9.97 -8.15
CA LEU A 72 1.12 10.31 -6.78
C LEU A 72 1.93 9.49 -5.77
N LEU A 73 1.99 8.17 -5.94
CA LEU A 73 2.70 7.27 -5.03
C LEU A 73 4.20 7.60 -4.92
N ALA A 74 4.81 8.09 -6.01
CA ALA A 74 6.22 8.52 -6.02
C ALA A 74 6.53 9.74 -5.12
N ARG A 75 5.50 10.43 -4.60
CA ARG A 75 5.66 11.61 -3.73
C ARG A 75 5.85 11.26 -2.25
N ILE A 76 5.53 10.02 -1.87
CA ILE A 76 5.59 9.56 -0.48
C ILE A 76 6.59 8.41 -0.34
N PRO A 77 7.12 8.16 0.87
CA PRO A 77 8.00 7.02 1.11
C PRO A 77 7.33 5.69 0.73
N GLU A 78 8.12 4.75 0.20
CA GLU A 78 7.61 3.42 -0.10
C GLU A 78 7.29 2.64 1.19
N THR A 79 6.07 2.11 1.27
CA THR A 79 5.58 1.21 2.31
C THR A 79 5.07 -0.08 1.67
N GLY A 80 4.64 -1.07 2.47
CA GLY A 80 4.01 -2.27 1.92
C GLY A 80 2.74 -1.94 1.12
N GLU A 81 1.97 -0.97 1.59
CA GLU A 81 0.74 -0.54 0.94
C GLU A 81 1.02 0.20 -0.37
N THR A 82 1.94 1.18 -0.38
CA THR A 82 2.24 1.92 -1.61
C THR A 82 2.84 1.01 -2.70
N ARG A 83 3.68 0.03 -2.32
CA ARG A 83 4.19 -0.97 -3.26
C ARG A 83 3.09 -1.84 -3.86
N ARG A 84 2.10 -2.26 -3.04
CA ARG A 84 0.93 -3.00 -3.52
C ARG A 84 0.15 -2.20 -4.56
N VAL A 85 -0.18 -0.94 -4.25
CA VAL A 85 -0.96 -0.09 -5.17
C VAL A 85 -0.16 0.21 -6.44
N ALA A 86 1.14 0.46 -6.33
CA ALA A 86 2.00 0.68 -7.49
C ALA A 86 2.10 -0.57 -8.40
N ALA A 87 2.20 -1.77 -7.80
CA ALA A 87 2.18 -3.02 -8.55
C ALA A 87 0.82 -3.23 -9.24
N LEU A 88 -0.28 -2.97 -8.55
CA LEU A 88 -1.62 -3.02 -9.14
C LEU A 88 -1.73 -2.06 -10.34
N ALA A 89 -1.27 -0.81 -10.19
CA ALA A 89 -1.27 0.19 -11.25
C ALA A 89 -0.46 -0.26 -12.49
N ARG A 90 0.71 -0.89 -12.29
CA ARG A 90 1.50 -1.42 -13.42
C ARG A 90 0.83 -2.59 -14.11
N LEU A 91 0.15 -3.44 -13.35
CA LEU A 91 -0.59 -4.59 -13.87
C LEU A 91 -1.88 -4.20 -14.58
N THR A 92 -2.51 -3.05 -14.27
CA THR A 92 -3.70 -2.58 -15.00
C THR A 92 -3.35 -1.96 -16.35
N VAL A 93 -2.19 -1.32 -16.48
CA VAL A 93 -1.68 -0.81 -17.78
C VAL A 93 -1.21 -1.94 -18.68
N SER A 94 -0.70 -3.02 -18.09
CA SER A 94 -0.16 -4.17 -18.81
C SER A 94 -1.23 -5.22 -19.05
N ASP A 95 -1.71 -5.38 -20.29
CA ASP A 95 -2.44 -6.58 -20.73
C ASP A 95 -1.50 -7.81 -20.91
N GLY A 96 -0.41 -7.85 -20.14
CA GLY A 96 0.64 -8.85 -20.18
C GLY A 96 0.29 -10.15 -19.48
N GLU A 97 1.23 -11.08 -19.47
CA GLU A 97 1.07 -12.40 -18.85
C GLU A 97 0.94 -12.31 -17.33
N ALA A 98 1.59 -11.34 -16.67
CA ALA A 98 1.41 -11.11 -15.23
C ALA A 98 -0.02 -10.76 -14.84
N ALA A 99 -0.67 -9.84 -15.57
CA ALA A 99 -2.07 -9.50 -15.29
C ALA A 99 -2.93 -10.77 -15.41
N ARG A 100 -2.80 -11.50 -16.53
CA ARG A 100 -3.51 -12.77 -16.74
C ARG A 100 -3.26 -13.78 -15.63
N ALA A 101 -2.03 -13.89 -15.13
CA ALA A 101 -1.68 -14.80 -14.04
C ALA A 101 -2.38 -14.42 -12.72
N VAL A 102 -2.52 -13.13 -12.42
CA VAL A 102 -3.29 -12.65 -11.27
C VAL A 102 -4.77 -13.01 -11.42
N GLN A 103 -5.36 -12.75 -12.59
CA GLN A 103 -6.78 -13.06 -12.82
C GLN A 103 -7.08 -14.57 -12.83
N ALA A 104 -6.16 -15.38 -13.35
CA ALA A 104 -6.28 -16.83 -13.41
C ALA A 104 -5.87 -17.53 -12.09
N GLY A 105 -5.28 -16.81 -11.13
CA GLY A 105 -4.74 -17.38 -9.90
C GLY A 105 -3.47 -18.23 -10.10
N THR A 106 -2.76 -18.05 -11.22
CA THR A 106 -1.55 -18.79 -11.61
C THR A 106 -0.26 -18.01 -11.35
N ILE A 107 -0.27 -17.12 -10.35
CA ILE A 107 0.87 -16.26 -9.99
C ILE A 107 2.16 -17.07 -9.77
N GLU A 108 2.11 -18.22 -9.08
CA GLU A 108 3.31 -19.03 -8.80
C GLU A 108 3.97 -19.60 -10.05
N GLU A 109 3.16 -20.04 -11.03
CA GLU A 109 3.65 -20.55 -12.31
C GLU A 109 4.41 -19.45 -13.04
N ARG A 110 3.81 -18.26 -13.10
CA ARG A 110 4.42 -17.09 -13.73
C ARG A 110 5.70 -16.65 -13.02
N LEU A 111 5.71 -16.65 -11.69
CA LEU A 111 6.92 -16.37 -10.92
C LEU A 111 8.02 -17.40 -11.24
N ALA A 112 7.69 -18.68 -11.35
CA ALA A 112 8.67 -19.71 -11.70
C ALA A 112 9.30 -19.46 -13.09
N GLU A 113 8.50 -19.08 -14.09
CA GLU A 113 8.98 -18.73 -15.44
C GLU A 113 9.93 -17.53 -15.43
N LEU A 114 9.56 -16.46 -14.72
CA LEU A 114 10.32 -15.22 -14.69
C LEU A 114 11.70 -15.38 -14.01
N LEU A 115 11.87 -16.35 -13.09
CA LEU A 115 13.13 -16.58 -12.36
C LEU A 115 14.35 -16.84 -13.24
N ASP A 116 14.16 -17.32 -14.47
CA ASP A 116 15.26 -17.56 -15.39
C ASP A 116 15.70 -16.28 -16.12
N HIS A 117 14.88 -15.23 -16.10
CA HIS A 117 15.11 -13.98 -16.81
C HIS A 117 15.49 -12.79 -15.91
N VAL A 118 15.08 -12.81 -14.63
CA VAL A 118 15.25 -11.69 -13.65
C VAL A 118 16.68 -11.13 -13.52
N LYS A 119 17.71 -11.92 -13.85
CA LYS A 119 19.11 -11.48 -13.77
C LYS A 119 19.49 -10.54 -14.92
N GLN A 120 19.01 -10.84 -16.13
CA GLN A 120 19.40 -10.14 -17.36
C GLN A 120 18.32 -9.18 -17.86
N ASP A 121 17.09 -9.34 -17.41
CA ASP A 121 15.94 -8.54 -17.81
C ASP A 121 15.35 -7.80 -16.60
N SER A 122 15.50 -6.47 -16.59
CA SER A 122 14.94 -5.61 -15.56
C SER A 122 13.42 -5.52 -15.61
N ALA A 123 12.81 -5.67 -16.79
CA ALA A 123 11.36 -5.71 -16.93
C ALA A 123 10.81 -7.02 -16.32
N ALA A 124 11.43 -8.16 -16.62
CA ALA A 124 11.09 -9.43 -15.96
C ALA A 124 11.25 -9.37 -14.43
N ARG A 125 12.28 -8.66 -13.95
CA ARG A 125 12.46 -8.41 -12.52
C ARG A 125 11.36 -7.54 -11.92
N GLN A 126 10.97 -6.47 -12.60
CA GLN A 126 9.87 -5.61 -12.15
C GLN A 126 8.56 -6.40 -12.10
N GLU A 127 8.27 -7.17 -13.15
CA GLU A 127 7.08 -8.03 -13.22
C GLU A 127 7.05 -9.06 -12.08
N TYR A 128 8.20 -9.66 -11.78
CA TYR A 128 8.34 -10.60 -10.66
C TYR A 128 7.98 -9.95 -9.31
N VAL A 129 8.50 -8.74 -9.06
CA VAL A 129 8.23 -8.01 -7.83
C VAL A 129 6.76 -7.60 -7.76
N ASP A 130 6.17 -7.14 -8.87
CA ASP A 130 4.77 -6.74 -8.91
C ASP A 130 3.85 -7.92 -8.58
N LEU A 131 4.14 -9.10 -9.13
CA LEU A 131 3.42 -10.34 -8.81
C LEU A 131 3.55 -10.74 -7.34
N LEU A 132 4.73 -10.56 -6.73
CA LEU A 132 4.90 -10.80 -5.29
C LEU A 132 4.04 -9.86 -4.44
N GLU A 133 3.87 -8.60 -4.87
CA GLU A 133 3.05 -7.62 -4.14
C GLU A 133 1.54 -7.93 -4.25
N MET A 134 1.10 -8.70 -5.25
CA MET A 134 -0.28 -9.18 -5.37
C MET A 134 -0.58 -10.40 -4.47
N MET A 135 0.44 -11.06 -3.93
CA MET A 135 0.26 -12.15 -2.97
C MET A 135 -0.03 -11.62 -1.56
N PRO A 136 -0.82 -12.34 -0.73
CA PRO A 136 -1.03 -11.96 0.66
C PRO A 136 0.30 -11.77 1.41
N PRO A 137 0.40 -10.79 2.33
CA PRO A 137 1.64 -10.48 3.03
C PRO A 137 2.17 -11.64 3.86
N ASP A 138 1.28 -12.45 4.44
CA ASP A 138 1.61 -13.59 5.30
C ASP A 138 1.69 -14.94 4.56
N ASP A 139 1.68 -14.93 3.21
CA ASP A 139 1.76 -16.15 2.41
C ASP A 139 3.21 -16.71 2.43
N GLU A 140 3.40 -17.91 3.00
CA GLU A 140 4.71 -18.59 3.04
C GLU A 140 5.35 -18.75 1.66
N ARG A 141 4.53 -18.85 0.60
CA ARG A 141 5.00 -18.96 -0.79
C ARG A 141 5.67 -17.67 -1.25
N ARG A 142 5.18 -16.51 -0.81
CA ARG A 142 5.78 -15.19 -1.10
C ARG A 142 7.21 -15.11 -0.59
N GLU A 143 7.46 -15.58 0.63
CA GLU A 143 8.81 -15.62 1.22
C GLU A 143 9.75 -16.62 0.53
N ARG A 144 9.22 -17.74 0.06
CA ARG A 144 10.00 -18.70 -0.75
C ARG A 144 10.45 -18.07 -2.06
N HIS A 145 9.55 -17.37 -2.75
CA HIS A 145 9.87 -16.70 -4.01
C HIS A 145 10.82 -15.51 -3.82
N ARG A 146 10.67 -14.70 -2.76
CA ARG A 146 11.65 -13.65 -2.41
C ARG A 146 13.07 -14.19 -2.24
N ARG A 147 13.23 -15.32 -1.55
CA ARG A 147 14.53 -15.99 -1.39
C ARG A 147 15.07 -16.50 -2.73
N ALA A 148 14.22 -17.09 -3.57
CA ALA A 148 14.61 -17.54 -4.90
C ALA A 148 15.10 -16.38 -5.79
N LEU A 149 14.40 -15.23 -5.76
CA LEU A 149 14.81 -14.01 -6.46
C LEU A 149 16.19 -13.54 -6.00
N ALA A 150 16.39 -13.41 -4.68
CA ALA A 150 17.68 -12.98 -4.12
C ALA A 150 18.83 -13.91 -4.56
N SER A 151 18.62 -15.24 -4.53
CA SER A 151 19.60 -16.23 -4.95
C SER A 151 19.92 -16.21 -6.45
N ARG A 152 19.07 -15.63 -7.30
CA ARG A 152 19.36 -15.47 -8.75
C ARG A 152 20.09 -14.17 -9.05
N LEU A 153 19.90 -13.13 -8.23
CA LEU A 153 20.49 -11.81 -8.44
C LEU A 153 21.94 -11.70 -7.93
N PHE A 154 22.30 -12.45 -6.88
CA PHE A 154 23.60 -12.41 -6.22
C PHE A 154 24.28 -13.78 -6.25
#